data_AF-B2ALD5-F1
#
_entry.id   AF-B2ALD5-F1
#
_cell.length_a   1.000
_cell.length_b   1.000
_cell.length_c   1.000
_cell.angle_alpha   90.00
_cell.angle_beta   90.00
_cell.angle_gamma   90.00
#
_symmetry.space_group_name_H-M   'P 1'
#
loop_
_entity.id
_entity.type
_entity.pdbx_description
1 polymer ?
#
loop_
_entity_poly.entity_id
_entity_poly.type
_entity_poly.pdbx_seq_one_letter_code
_entity_poly.pdbx_strand_id
1 'polypeptide(L)'
;MSAVQEDAVIVTRALGIPYLWIDALCILQGDATDWDLESSLMHKIYGNAYRLHFDSTQWASRAWTFQEATLSRRMILFAQSGLYFSCGAGLVWEYGGVLEEPLNSSVHGIVQDTSAADMYRNWNQKIATQFSGRQAIYLADSLLALSGTAQIFATALDDEYVAGLWKGDLLAGLFWKMKDSLRSSFAELLQSLDDPCIGPAGAG
;
A
#
# COMPACT_ATOMS: atom_id res chain seq x y z
N MET A 1 19.83 14.86 -8.60
CA MET A 1 19.00 14.96 -7.38
C MET A 1 17.96 16.04 -7.64
N SER A 2 16.69 15.81 -7.29
CA SER A 2 15.62 16.80 -7.48
C SER A 2 15.54 17.76 -6.28
N ALA A 3 14.91 18.92 -6.46
CA ALA A 3 14.68 19.87 -5.38
C ALA A 3 13.96 19.23 -4.17
N VAL A 4 12.98 18.35 -4.42
CA VAL A 4 12.27 17.61 -3.37
C VAL A 4 13.20 16.66 -2.60
N GLN A 5 14.16 16.03 -3.28
CA GLN A 5 15.14 15.17 -2.61
C GLN A 5 16.10 15.99 -1.75
N GLU A 6 16.50 17.18 -2.20
CA GLU A 6 17.31 18.11 -1.42
C GLU A 6 16.56 18.59 -0.17
N ASP A 7 15.30 19.01 -0.32
CA ASP A 7 14.44 19.42 0.80
C ASP A 7 14.26 18.29 1.82
N ALA A 8 14.03 17.06 1.34
CA ALA A 8 13.93 15.88 2.21
C ALA A 8 15.22 15.69 3.02
N VAL A 9 16.40 15.77 2.39
CA VAL A 9 17.69 15.67 3.09
C VAL A 9 17.85 16.77 4.14
N ILE A 10 17.48 18.01 3.82
CA ILE A 10 17.56 19.15 4.75
C ILE A 10 16.67 18.91 5.97
N VAL A 11 15.41 18.52 5.75
CA VAL A 11 14.45 18.29 6.82
C VAL A 11 14.85 17.08 7.68
N THR A 12 15.26 15.97 7.07
CA THR A 12 15.73 14.79 7.81
C THR A 12 16.92 15.13 8.70
N ARG A 13 17.87 15.94 8.21
CA ARG A 13 19.00 16.45 9.02
C ARG A 13 18.54 17.36 10.15
N ALA A 14 17.62 18.28 9.88
CA ALA A 14 17.08 19.19 10.90
C ALA A 14 16.35 18.44 12.03
N LEU A 15 15.73 17.31 11.70
CA LEU A 15 15.05 16.43 12.66
C LEU A 15 15.98 15.46 13.40
N GLY A 16 17.28 15.49 13.10
CA GLY A 16 18.26 14.58 13.71
C GLY A 16 18.09 13.12 13.29
N ILE A 17 17.42 12.85 12.17
CA ILE A 17 17.24 11.50 11.65
C ILE A 17 18.50 11.14 10.83
N PRO A 18 19.21 10.06 11.18
CA PRO A 18 20.53 9.77 10.61
C PRO A 18 20.49 9.13 9.22
N TYR A 19 19.36 8.53 8.84
CA TYR A 19 19.22 7.77 7.58
C TYR A 19 17.96 8.19 6.83
N LEU A 20 18.10 8.40 5.52
CA LEU A 20 17.01 8.73 4.61
C LEU A 20 16.97 7.70 3.48
N TRP A 21 15.82 7.10 3.27
CA TRP A 21 15.57 6.19 2.15
C TRP A 21 14.84 6.93 1.04
N ILE A 22 15.42 6.94 -0.17
CA ILE A 22 14.81 7.50 -1.39
C ILE A 22 14.98 6.43 -2.46
N ASP A 23 13.90 5.79 -2.92
CA ASP A 23 13.96 4.65 -3.86
C ASP A 23 14.83 4.94 -5.10
N ALA A 24 14.73 6.15 -5.66
CA ALA A 24 15.51 6.58 -6.82
C ALA A 24 17.03 6.72 -6.57
N LEU A 25 17.46 6.68 -5.31
CA LEU A 25 18.86 6.77 -4.88
C LEU A 25 19.34 5.50 -4.18
N CYS A 26 18.44 4.78 -3.50
CA CYS A 26 18.75 3.60 -2.69
C CYS A 26 18.61 2.28 -3.45
N ILE A 27 17.92 2.26 -4.59
CA ILE A 27 17.81 1.08 -5.47
C ILE A 27 18.60 1.35 -6.75
N LEU A 28 19.44 0.39 -7.17
CA LEU A 28 20.18 0.46 -8.43
C LEU A 28 19.21 0.36 -9.61
N GLN A 29 18.99 1.49 -10.27
CA GLN A 29 18.06 1.58 -11.39
C GLN A 29 18.59 0.76 -12.58
N GLY A 30 17.76 -0.16 -13.10
CA GLY A 30 18.12 -1.03 -14.22
C GLY A 30 18.77 -2.37 -13.83
N ASP A 31 18.95 -2.63 -12.54
CA ASP A 31 19.37 -3.93 -12.02
C ASP A 31 18.15 -4.69 -11.45
N ALA A 32 17.72 -5.74 -12.14
CA ALA A 32 16.57 -6.54 -11.72
C ALA A 32 16.85 -7.34 -10.43
N THR A 33 18.10 -7.73 -10.18
CA THR A 33 18.46 -8.53 -8.99
C THR A 33 18.47 -7.66 -7.74
N ASP A 34 19.03 -6.45 -7.84
CA ASP A 34 18.99 -5.46 -6.76
C ASP A 34 17.55 -5.05 -6.47
N TRP A 35 16.74 -4.85 -7.53
CA TRP A 35 15.33 -4.55 -7.38
C TRP A 35 14.55 -5.67 -6.69
N ASP A 36 14.76 -6.93 -7.05
CA ASP A 36 14.10 -8.08 -6.40
C ASP A 36 14.48 -8.18 -4.91
N LEU A 37 15.75 -7.94 -4.59
CA LEU A 37 16.23 -7.93 -3.21
C LEU A 37 15.56 -6.81 -2.40
N GLU A 38 15.66 -5.56 -2.86
CA GLU A 38 15.17 -4.40 -2.12
C GLU A 38 13.63 -4.38 -2.04
N SER A 39 12.93 -4.77 -3.11
CA SER A 39 11.46 -4.88 -3.11
C SER A 39 10.97 -5.95 -2.12
N SER A 40 11.69 -7.07 -1.98
CA SER A 40 11.37 -8.09 -0.97
C SER A 40 11.57 -7.59 0.48
N LEU A 41 12.51 -6.66 0.68
CA LEU A 41 12.86 -6.08 1.97
C LEU A 41 12.05 -4.83 2.32
N MET A 42 11.21 -4.32 1.41
CA MET A 42 10.40 -3.12 1.61
C MET A 42 9.57 -3.14 2.89
N HIS A 43 9.10 -4.31 3.32
CA HIS A 43 8.38 -4.43 4.58
C HIS A 43 9.21 -4.07 5.82
N LYS A 44 10.52 -4.35 5.80
CA LYS A 44 11.46 -3.98 6.88
C LYS A 44 11.92 -2.53 6.77
N ILE A 45 12.13 -2.07 5.53
CA ILE A 45 12.56 -0.70 5.22
C ILE A 45 11.48 0.29 5.66
N TYR A 46 10.25 0.13 5.15
CA TYR A 46 9.14 1.01 5.51
C TYR A 46 8.66 0.81 6.96
N GLY A 47 8.73 -0.41 7.50
CA GLY A 47 8.36 -0.71 8.88
C GLY A 47 9.07 0.13 9.96
N ASN A 48 10.22 0.72 9.60
CA ASN A 48 11.04 1.58 10.47
C ASN A 48 11.27 3.00 9.88
N ALA A 49 10.64 3.34 8.76
CA ALA A 49 10.82 4.62 8.09
C ALA A 49 9.85 5.71 8.56
N TYR A 50 10.20 6.96 8.24
CA TYR A 50 9.32 8.13 8.32
C TYR A 50 8.75 8.40 6.90
N ARG A 51 7.43 8.29 6.71
CA ARG A 51 6.72 8.36 5.40
C ARG A 51 6.18 9.75 5.03
N LEU A 52 5.91 10.07 3.75
CA LEU A 52 5.18 11.30 3.31
C LEU A 52 3.80 10.98 2.66
N HIS A 53 2.65 11.67 2.97
CA HIS A 53 1.36 11.77 2.21
C HIS A 53 0.01 12.40 2.72
N PHE A 54 -0.86 12.79 1.76
CA PHE A 54 -2.32 13.07 1.86
C PHE A 54 -3.17 12.23 0.87
N ASP A 55 -4.46 11.95 1.15
CA ASP A 55 -5.30 10.96 0.41
C ASP A 55 -5.84 11.39 -0.98
N SER A 56 -5.74 12.66 -1.38
CA SER A 56 -6.25 13.17 -2.68
C SER A 56 -5.15 13.48 -3.71
N THR A 57 -3.92 13.10 -3.40
CA THR A 57 -2.75 13.52 -4.16
C THR A 57 -2.28 12.39 -5.10
N GLN A 58 -1.53 12.75 -6.14
CA GLN A 58 -1.09 11.81 -7.17
C GLN A 58 -0.39 10.57 -6.60
N TRP A 59 0.35 10.67 -5.49
CA TRP A 59 0.96 9.48 -4.92
C TRP A 59 -0.04 8.55 -4.24
N ALA A 60 -1.18 9.02 -3.71
CA ALA A 60 -2.19 8.12 -3.12
C ALA A 60 -2.89 7.28 -4.20
N SER A 61 -2.85 7.76 -5.45
CA SER A 61 -3.37 7.03 -6.60
C SER A 61 -2.48 5.87 -7.06
N ARG A 62 -1.21 5.79 -6.66
CA ARG A 62 -0.28 4.76 -7.15
C ARG A 62 -0.38 3.49 -6.31
N ALA A 63 -0.33 2.32 -6.94
CA ALA A 63 -0.39 1.03 -6.25
C ALA A 63 0.77 0.85 -5.26
N TRP A 64 2.01 1.05 -5.71
CA TRP A 64 3.24 0.88 -4.91
C TRP A 64 3.27 1.69 -3.62
N THR A 65 2.68 2.88 -3.63
CA THR A 65 2.65 3.76 -2.46
C THR A 65 1.73 3.23 -1.36
N PHE A 66 0.95 2.19 -1.61
CA PHE A 66 0.14 1.53 -0.58
C PHE A 66 1.01 0.80 0.43
N GLN A 67 2.10 0.19 -0.01
CA GLN A 67 3.04 -0.47 0.88
C GLN A 67 3.82 0.55 1.71
N GLU A 68 4.32 1.61 1.06
CA GLU A 68 4.87 2.78 1.77
C GLU A 68 3.88 3.24 2.86
N ALA A 69 2.59 3.26 2.49
CA ALA A 69 1.54 3.73 3.35
C ALA A 69 1.30 2.93 4.61
N THR A 70 0.98 1.67 4.39
CA THR A 70 0.44 0.80 5.42
C THR A 70 1.52 0.29 6.38
N LEU A 71 2.77 0.27 5.93
CA LEU A 71 3.89 -0.29 6.70
C LEU A 71 4.60 0.75 7.58
N SER A 72 4.55 2.03 7.22
CA SER A 72 5.24 3.09 7.98
C SER A 72 4.51 3.45 9.28
N ARG A 73 5.22 3.45 10.41
CA ARG A 73 4.64 3.76 11.75
C ARG A 73 4.58 5.25 12.08
N ARG A 74 5.40 6.07 11.42
CA ARG A 74 5.49 7.53 11.58
C ARG A 74 5.66 8.17 10.23
N MET A 75 5.13 9.36 10.05
CA MET A 75 5.04 10.01 8.75
C MET A 75 5.21 11.52 8.88
N ILE A 76 5.98 12.14 7.99
CA ILE A 76 6.06 13.57 7.74
C ILE A 76 5.60 13.80 6.30
N LEU A 77 4.61 14.63 6.02
CA LEU A 77 3.90 14.68 4.76
C LEU A 77 4.10 16.10 4.20
N PHE A 78 4.79 16.24 3.06
CA PHE A 78 4.87 17.51 2.34
C PHE A 78 3.68 17.61 1.39
N ALA A 79 2.70 18.44 1.73
CA ALA A 79 1.58 18.76 0.87
C ALA A 79 1.64 20.21 0.42
N GLN A 80 0.86 20.56 -0.59
CA GLN A 80 0.73 21.95 -1.04
C GLN A 80 0.19 22.87 0.07
N SER A 81 -0.56 22.32 1.02
CA SER A 81 -1.10 23.01 2.19
C SER A 81 -0.15 23.05 3.39
N GLY A 82 1.05 22.49 3.28
CA GLY A 82 2.05 22.49 4.34
C GLY A 82 2.58 21.11 4.73
N LEU A 83 3.33 21.08 5.83
CA LEU A 83 3.89 19.87 6.41
C LEU A 83 2.96 19.27 7.46
N TYR A 84 2.79 17.95 7.43
CA TYR A 84 1.98 17.23 8.40
C TYR A 84 2.77 16.08 9.00
N PHE A 85 2.61 15.80 10.29
CA PHE A 85 3.18 14.65 10.96
C PHE A 85 2.08 13.66 11.33
N SER A 86 2.10 12.43 10.82
CA SER A 86 1.18 11.38 11.24
C SER A 86 1.90 10.30 12.01
N CYS A 87 1.27 9.78 13.04
CA CYS A 87 1.70 8.58 13.75
C CYS A 87 0.49 7.80 14.24
N GLY A 88 0.73 6.67 14.91
CA GLY A 88 -0.36 5.88 15.51
C GLY A 88 -1.21 6.64 16.53
N ALA A 89 -0.76 7.81 17.02
CA ALA A 89 -1.50 8.66 17.95
C ALA A 89 -2.29 9.81 17.27
N GLY A 90 -2.25 9.92 15.94
CA GLY A 90 -3.00 10.94 15.19
C GLY A 90 -2.16 11.67 14.15
N LEU A 91 -2.77 12.69 13.55
CA LEU A 91 -2.19 13.54 12.51
C LEU A 91 -2.05 14.97 13.03
N VAL A 92 -0.87 15.56 12.92
CA VAL A 92 -0.55 16.91 13.38
C VAL A 92 -0.14 17.73 12.16
N TRP A 93 -0.63 18.96 12.04
CA TRP A 93 -0.19 19.90 11.01
C TRP A 93 0.91 20.84 11.56
N GLU A 94 1.82 21.34 10.72
CA GLU A 94 2.99 22.13 11.14
C GLU A 94 2.65 23.37 12.00
N TYR A 95 1.44 23.90 11.87
CA TYR A 95 0.95 25.03 12.67
C TYR A 95 0.17 24.60 13.94
N GLY A 96 0.24 23.33 14.33
CA GLY A 96 -0.27 22.84 15.63
C GLY A 96 -1.72 22.32 15.65
N GLY A 97 -2.32 22.04 14.49
CA GLY A 97 -3.65 21.42 14.42
C GLY A 97 -3.59 19.90 14.53
N VAL A 98 -4.27 19.30 15.51
CA VAL A 98 -4.44 17.83 15.59
C VAL A 98 -5.70 17.44 14.81
N LEU A 99 -5.52 16.64 13.78
CA LEU A 99 -6.57 15.88 13.11
C LEU A 99 -6.61 14.50 13.80
N GLU A 100 -7.71 14.19 14.49
CA GLU A 100 -7.79 13.03 15.40
C GLU A 100 -7.62 11.68 14.67
N GLU A 101 -7.98 11.62 13.39
CA GLU A 101 -7.90 10.38 12.62
C GLU A 101 -6.59 10.32 11.79
N PRO A 102 -5.75 9.28 11.98
CA PRO A 102 -4.61 9.05 11.10
C PRO A 102 -5.10 8.76 9.67
N LEU A 103 -4.42 9.31 8.65
CA LEU A 103 -4.79 9.15 7.23
C LEU A 103 -4.94 7.68 6.80
N ASN A 104 -4.22 6.75 7.44
CA ASN A 104 -4.43 5.31 7.29
C ASN A 104 -4.10 4.60 8.60
N SER A 105 -4.88 3.58 8.96
CA SER A 105 -4.55 2.71 10.07
C SER A 105 -3.30 1.90 9.70
N SER A 106 -2.25 1.97 10.53
CA SER A 106 -1.06 1.12 10.34
C SER A 106 -1.49 -0.34 10.29
N VAL A 107 -0.95 -1.12 9.35
CA VAL A 107 -1.24 -2.54 9.24
C VAL A 107 -0.98 -3.28 10.57
N HIS A 108 0.04 -2.84 11.31
CA HIS A 108 0.36 -3.40 12.61
C HIS A 108 -0.74 -3.14 13.65
N GLY A 109 -1.39 -1.98 13.62
CA GLY A 109 -2.54 -1.68 14.48
C GLY A 109 -3.82 -2.41 14.06
N ILE A 110 -3.95 -2.77 12.79
CA ILE A 110 -5.09 -3.56 12.29
C ILE A 110 -4.98 -5.03 12.72
N VAL A 111 -3.76 -5.55 12.80
CA VAL A 111 -3.46 -6.96 13.05
C VAL A 111 -3.28 -7.27 14.55
N GLN A 112 -2.96 -6.28 15.39
CA GLN A 112 -2.83 -6.50 16.83
C GLN A 112 -4.18 -6.74 17.52
N ASP A 113 -4.21 -7.70 18.46
CA ASP A 113 -5.34 -8.01 19.37
C ASP A 113 -6.70 -8.29 18.70
N THR A 114 -6.70 -8.92 17.52
CA THR A 114 -7.92 -9.28 16.78
C THR A 114 -8.04 -10.80 16.56
N SER A 115 -9.27 -11.31 16.43
CA SER A 115 -9.51 -12.70 16.05
C SER A 115 -9.15 -12.94 14.57
N ALA A 116 -8.86 -14.18 14.17
CA ALA A 116 -8.58 -14.51 12.77
C ALA A 116 -9.73 -14.08 11.82
N ALA A 117 -10.99 -14.23 12.25
CA ALA A 117 -12.15 -13.78 11.49
C ALA A 117 -12.20 -12.25 11.29
N ASP A 118 -11.74 -11.49 12.28
CA ASP A 118 -11.64 -10.03 12.19
C ASP A 118 -10.47 -9.60 11.30
N MET A 119 -9.35 -10.34 11.34
CA MET A 119 -8.23 -10.12 10.44
C MET A 119 -8.63 -10.33 8.97
N TYR A 120 -9.30 -11.43 8.63
CA TYR A 120 -9.82 -11.65 7.26
C TYR A 120 -10.78 -10.54 6.83
N ARG A 121 -11.71 -10.14 7.72
CA ARG A 121 -12.63 -9.03 7.46
C ARG A 121 -11.89 -7.71 7.23
N ASN A 122 -10.89 -7.42 8.05
CA ASN A 122 -10.06 -6.22 7.92
C ASN A 122 -9.28 -6.22 6.60
N TRP A 123 -8.74 -7.37 6.18
CA TRP A 123 -8.10 -7.52 4.88
C TRP A 123 -9.06 -7.13 3.75
N ASN A 124 -10.24 -7.75 3.70
CA ASN A 124 -11.21 -7.52 2.63
C ASN A 124 -11.79 -6.09 2.65
N GLN A 125 -12.21 -5.59 3.82
CA GLN A 125 -12.94 -4.32 3.94
C GLN A 125 -12.03 -3.09 4.01
N LYS A 126 -10.82 -3.22 4.55
CA LYS A 126 -9.90 -2.07 4.69
C LYS A 126 -8.78 -2.15 3.66
N ILE A 127 -8.01 -3.23 3.65
CA ILE A 127 -6.82 -3.35 2.79
C ILE A 127 -7.19 -3.45 1.32
N ALA A 128 -7.94 -4.49 0.93
CA ALA A 128 -8.29 -4.75 -0.46
C ALA A 128 -9.13 -3.61 -1.06
N THR A 129 -10.06 -3.04 -0.28
CA THR A 129 -10.91 -1.93 -0.73
C THR A 129 -10.12 -0.65 -0.97
N GLN A 130 -9.17 -0.30 -0.09
CA GLN A 130 -8.30 0.87 -0.29
C GLN A 130 -7.30 0.67 -1.43
N PHE A 131 -6.80 -0.56 -1.61
CA PHE A 131 -5.85 -0.88 -2.67
C PHE A 131 -6.51 -0.89 -4.06
N SER A 132 -7.72 -1.46 -4.16
CA SER A 132 -8.44 -1.60 -5.44
C SER A 132 -8.73 -0.27 -6.15
N GLY A 133 -8.75 0.85 -5.41
CA GLY A 133 -8.92 2.18 -5.98
C GLY A 133 -7.65 2.78 -6.60
N ARG A 134 -6.52 2.07 -6.59
CA ARG A 134 -5.22 2.57 -7.02
C ARG A 134 -4.86 2.10 -8.41
N GLN A 135 -4.04 2.90 -9.09
CA GLN A 135 -3.52 2.67 -10.42
C GLN A 135 -2.16 1.98 -10.33
N ALA A 136 -2.06 0.84 -11.01
CA ALA A 136 -0.79 0.18 -11.30
C ALA A 136 -0.43 0.46 -12.76
N ILE A 137 0.82 0.85 -13.04
CA ILE A 137 1.30 1.02 -14.42
C ILE A 137 1.36 -0.35 -15.11
N TYR A 138 1.79 -1.38 -14.36
CA TYR A 138 1.79 -2.76 -14.79
C TYR A 138 0.95 -3.58 -13.82
N LEU A 139 -0.01 -4.36 -14.34
CA LEU A 139 -0.87 -5.21 -13.50
C LEU A 139 -0.06 -6.21 -12.67
N ALA A 140 1.06 -6.70 -13.20
CA ALA A 140 1.98 -7.60 -12.51
C ALA A 140 2.53 -7.01 -11.18
N ASP A 141 2.67 -5.69 -11.11
CA ASP A 141 3.18 -5.01 -9.92
C ASP A 141 2.13 -4.87 -8.81
N SER A 142 0.86 -5.16 -9.10
CA SER A 142 -0.23 -4.93 -8.16
C SER A 142 -0.12 -5.83 -6.92
N LEU A 143 0.20 -7.10 -7.12
CA LEU A 143 0.40 -8.04 -6.02
C LEU A 143 1.70 -7.78 -5.26
N LEU A 144 2.73 -7.31 -5.98
CA LEU A 144 4.00 -6.93 -5.36
C LEU A 144 3.83 -5.72 -4.44
N ALA A 145 3.03 -4.73 -4.85
CA ALA A 145 2.67 -3.56 -4.04
C ALA A 145 1.80 -3.90 -2.81
N LEU A 146 1.27 -5.13 -2.69
CA LEU A 146 0.59 -5.64 -1.51
C LEU A 146 1.46 -6.60 -0.68
N SER A 147 2.57 -7.08 -1.24
CA SER A 147 3.32 -8.22 -0.71
C SER A 147 3.79 -8.02 0.73
N GLY A 148 4.30 -6.86 1.09
CA GLY A 148 4.73 -6.60 2.47
C GLY A 148 3.58 -6.52 3.47
N THR A 149 2.44 -5.94 3.05
CA THR A 149 1.20 -5.94 3.86
C THR A 149 0.68 -7.36 4.02
N ALA A 150 0.69 -8.15 2.94
CA ALA A 150 0.31 -9.56 2.95
C ALA A 150 1.21 -10.39 3.87
N GLN A 151 2.54 -10.21 3.84
CA GLN A 151 3.47 -10.95 4.72
C GLN A 151 3.17 -10.74 6.20
N ILE A 152 2.77 -9.53 6.60
CA ILE A 152 2.39 -9.24 7.99
C ILE A 152 1.11 -9.98 8.38
N PHE A 153 0.11 -9.98 7.50
CA PHE A 153 -1.12 -10.74 7.72
C PHE A 153 -0.86 -12.25 7.72
N ALA A 154 -0.06 -12.76 6.79
CA ALA A 154 0.26 -14.19 6.69
C ALA A 154 0.93 -14.69 7.97
N THR A 155 1.86 -13.89 8.52
CA THR A 155 2.52 -14.20 9.79
C THR A 155 1.54 -14.20 10.97
N ALA A 156 0.57 -13.29 10.99
CA ALA A 156 -0.37 -13.17 12.10
C ALA A 156 -1.54 -14.17 12.04
N LEU A 157 -1.99 -14.50 10.83
CA LEU A 157 -3.04 -15.48 10.57
C LEU A 157 -2.52 -16.92 10.60
N ASP A 158 -1.21 -17.12 10.42
CA ASP A 158 -0.62 -18.41 10.10
C ASP A 158 -1.30 -19.06 8.88
N ASP A 159 -1.54 -18.26 7.84
CA ASP A 159 -2.25 -18.67 6.62
C ASP A 159 -1.47 -18.34 5.34
N GLU A 160 -1.81 -19.06 4.27
CA GLU A 160 -1.18 -18.94 2.96
C GLU A 160 -1.86 -17.85 2.13
N TYR A 161 -1.06 -16.85 1.73
CA TYR A 161 -1.49 -15.78 0.83
C TYR A 161 -1.42 -16.25 -0.64
N VAL A 162 -2.55 -16.19 -1.34
CA VAL A 162 -2.69 -16.67 -2.71
C VAL A 162 -3.29 -15.58 -3.59
N ALA A 163 -2.44 -14.92 -4.39
CA ALA A 163 -2.83 -13.98 -5.44
C ALA A 163 -3.85 -12.89 -5.02
N GLY A 164 -3.70 -12.32 -3.82
CA GLY A 164 -4.65 -11.32 -3.30
C GLY A 164 -5.57 -11.82 -2.20
N LEU A 165 -5.68 -13.14 -2.05
CA LEU A 165 -6.64 -13.81 -1.18
C LEU A 165 -5.92 -14.68 -0.12
N TRP A 166 -6.71 -15.21 0.80
CA TRP A 166 -6.26 -16.08 1.88
C TRP A 166 -6.83 -17.48 1.68
N LYS A 167 -6.00 -18.51 1.84
CA LYS A 167 -6.44 -19.90 1.64
C LYS A 167 -7.49 -20.33 2.68
N GLY A 168 -7.33 -19.90 3.92
CA GLY A 168 -8.25 -20.16 5.03
C GLY A 168 -9.60 -19.45 4.91
N ASP A 169 -9.68 -18.39 4.09
CA ASP A 169 -10.90 -17.59 3.87
C ASP A 169 -11.26 -17.48 2.38
N LEU A 170 -10.84 -18.46 1.57
CA LEU A 170 -10.92 -18.36 0.11
C LEU A 170 -12.35 -18.18 -0.39
N LEU A 171 -13.30 -18.88 0.23
CA LEU A 171 -14.72 -18.77 -0.13
C LEU A 171 -15.23 -17.34 0.08
N ALA A 172 -14.96 -16.72 1.24
CA ALA A 172 -15.38 -15.35 1.50
C ALA A 172 -14.61 -14.35 0.63
N GLY A 173 -13.32 -14.59 0.42
CA GLY A 173 -12.45 -13.80 -0.45
C GLY A 173 -12.88 -13.78 -1.91
N LEU A 174 -13.61 -14.80 -2.40
CA LEU A 174 -14.18 -14.81 -3.76
C LEU A 174 -15.49 -14.03 -3.89
N PHE A 175 -16.12 -13.59 -2.80
CA PHE A 175 -17.31 -12.74 -2.84
C PHE A 175 -16.95 -11.25 -2.97
N TRP A 176 -16.29 -10.89 -4.07
CA TRP A 176 -15.94 -9.50 -4.39
C TRP A 176 -17.21 -8.69 -4.61
N LYS A 177 -17.24 -7.48 -4.04
CA LYS A 177 -18.34 -6.54 -4.23
C LYS A 177 -17.83 -5.32 -4.96
N MET A 178 -18.46 -4.96 -6.08
CA MET A 178 -18.17 -3.66 -6.70
C MET A 178 -18.68 -2.54 -5.80
N LYS A 179 -17.82 -1.54 -5.60
CA LYS A 179 -18.15 -0.33 -4.83
C LYS A 179 -19.25 0.48 -5.52
N ASP A 180 -19.29 0.43 -6.84
CA ASP A 180 -20.35 1.02 -7.66
C ASP A 180 -21.27 -0.06 -8.22
N SER A 181 -22.58 0.18 -8.20
CA SER A 181 -23.52 -0.61 -9.00
C SER A 181 -23.17 -0.48 -10.47
N LEU A 182 -23.11 -1.61 -11.19
CA LEU A 182 -22.95 -1.65 -12.64
C LEU A 182 -23.84 -0.55 -13.27
N ARG A 183 -23.22 0.45 -13.89
CA ARG A 183 -23.97 1.50 -14.63
C ARG A 183 -24.60 0.96 -15.91
N SER A 184 -24.15 -0.22 -16.34
CA SER A 184 -24.50 -0.91 -17.57
C SER A 184 -25.03 -2.32 -17.29
N SER A 185 -25.83 -2.86 -18.19
CA SER A 185 -26.34 -4.22 -18.05
C SER A 185 -25.21 -5.25 -18.14
N PHE A 186 -25.41 -6.44 -17.57
CA PHE A 186 -24.44 -7.56 -17.68
C PHE A 186 -24.08 -7.89 -19.14
N ALA A 187 -25.03 -7.72 -20.06
CA ALA A 187 -24.82 -7.94 -21.49
C ALA A 187 -23.85 -6.91 -22.12
N GLU A 188 -23.97 -5.64 -21.73
CA GLU A 188 -23.06 -4.58 -22.19
C GLU A 188 -21.65 -4.76 -21.61
N LEU A 189 -21.54 -5.22 -20.36
CA LEU A 189 -20.25 -5.55 -19.74
C LEU A 189 -19.53 -6.66 -20.51
N LEU A 190 -20.23 -7.76 -20.82
CA LEU A 190 -19.67 -8.88 -21.57
C LEU A 190 -19.21 -8.50 -22.98
N GLN A 191 -19.90 -7.56 -23.63
CA GLN A 191 -19.50 -7.04 -24.94
C GLN A 191 -18.30 -6.08 -24.87
N SER A 192 -18.04 -5.47 -23.71
CA SER A 192 -16.91 -4.55 -23.51
C SER A 192 -15.60 -5.22 -23.12
N LEU A 193 -15.64 -6.51 -22.78
CA LEU A 193 -14.45 -7.30 -22.47
C LEU A 193 -13.86 -7.84 -23.77
N ASP A 194 -12.88 -7.13 -24.33
CA ASP A 194 -12.03 -7.68 -25.39
C ASP A 194 -11.21 -8.86 -24.82
N ASP A 195 -11.53 -10.06 -25.32
CA ASP A 195 -10.90 -11.36 -25.03
C ASP A 195 -11.10 -11.89 -23.59
N PRO A 196 -12.15 -12.70 -23.33
CA PRO A 196 -12.58 -13.06 -21.97
C PRO A 196 -11.75 -14.18 -21.30
N CYS A 197 -10.59 -14.56 -21.85
CA CYS A 197 -9.82 -15.70 -21.35
C CYS A 197 -8.48 -15.31 -20.71
N ILE A 198 -8.49 -15.02 -19.41
CA ILE A 198 -7.30 -15.17 -18.56
C ILE A 198 -7.27 -16.62 -18.06
N GLY A 199 -6.67 -17.50 -18.85
CA GLY A 199 -6.34 -18.88 -18.49
C GLY A 199 -5.11 -19.31 -19.29
N PRO A 200 -4.24 -20.21 -18.75
CA PRO A 200 -3.00 -20.55 -19.43
C PRO A 200 -3.32 -21.25 -20.75
N ALA A 201 -2.91 -20.63 -21.87
CA ALA A 201 -2.96 -21.26 -23.17
C ALA A 201 -2.08 -22.52 -23.12
N GLY A 202 -2.73 -23.69 -23.13
CA GLY A 202 -2.08 -24.97 -23.10
C GLY A 202 -1.22 -25.23 -24.34
N ALA A 203 -0.11 -25.92 -24.08
CA ALA A 203 0.80 -26.62 -24.96
C ALA A 203 0.31 -26.94 -26.39
N GLY A 204 1.17 -26.62 -27.35
CA GLY A 204 1.28 -27.19 -28.69
C GLY A 204 2.73 -27.12 -29.15
#